data_AF-A0A3A1XYK4-F1
#
_entry.id   AF-A0A3A1XYK4-F1
#
_cell.length_a   1.000
_cell.length_b   1.000
_cell.length_c   1.000
_cell.angle_alpha   90.00
_cell.angle_beta   90.00
_cell.angle_gamma   90.00
#
_symmetry.space_group_name_H-M   'P 1'
#
loop_
_entity.id
_entity.type
_entity.pdbx_description
1 polymer ?
#
loop_
_entity_poly.entity_id
_entity_poly.type
_entity_poly.pdbx_seq_one_letter_code
_entity_poly.pdbx_strand_id
1 'polypeptide(L)'
;MLRIAPDTLRADIQRFYGLNLDETGGSIRVRRMADLAANLPDCALIWGKINPQAQWDATRQLLANIADNTAFLAFCKTKDASKGKKFSNTIKRPGSKSNTSSTTIKTGHAESSEELYALLGIDRERDE
;
A
#
# COMPACT_ATOMS: atom_id res chain seq x y z
N MET A 1 5.83 13.84 14.10
CA MET A 1 5.71 14.83 13.00
C MET A 1 6.84 15.85 13.03
N LEU A 2 6.88 16.76 14.01
CA LEU A 2 7.92 17.81 14.13
C LEU A 2 9.37 17.29 14.11
N ARG A 3 9.64 16.13 14.73
CA ARG A 3 10.97 15.50 14.73
C ARG A 3 11.34 14.80 13.42
N ILE A 4 10.35 14.44 12.60
CA ILE A 4 10.55 13.59 11.41
C ILE A 4 10.66 14.45 10.16
N ALA A 5 9.70 15.36 9.95
CA ALA A 5 9.64 16.23 8.78
C ALA A 5 8.99 17.57 9.15
N PRO A 6 9.74 18.48 9.80
CA PRO A 6 9.20 19.76 10.25
C PRO A 6 8.81 20.66 9.08
N ASP A 7 9.58 20.65 7.99
CA ASP A 7 9.31 21.34 6.72
C ASP A 7 7.96 20.94 6.11
N THR A 8 7.69 19.64 6.05
CA THR A 8 6.46 19.09 5.46
C THR A 8 5.26 19.47 6.33
N LEU A 9 5.42 19.40 7.66
CA LEU A 9 4.37 19.83 8.58
C LEU A 9 4.07 21.33 8.44
N ARG A 10 5.10 22.19 8.28
CA ARG A 10 4.88 23.62 8.00
C ARG A 10 4.01 23.83 6.77
N ALA A 11 4.39 23.17 5.67
CA ALA A 11 3.68 23.28 4.41
C ALA A 11 2.23 22.80 4.51
N ASP A 12 1.98 21.67 5.18
CA ASP A 12 0.62 21.15 5.34
C ASP A 12 -0.24 22.06 6.25
N ILE A 13 0.31 22.55 7.37
CA ILE A 13 -0.42 23.47 8.26
C ILE A 13 -0.78 24.76 7.51
N GLN A 14 0.14 25.29 6.72
CA GLN A 14 -0.15 26.48 5.92
C GLN A 14 -1.15 26.20 4.80
N ARG A 15 -1.08 25.03 4.16
CA ARG A 15 -1.99 24.64 3.08
C ARG A 15 -3.43 24.43 3.55
N PHE A 16 -3.63 23.74 4.68
CA PHE A 16 -4.98 23.38 5.15
C PHE A 16 -5.59 24.42 6.08
N TYR A 17 -4.77 25.08 6.90
CA TYR A 17 -5.26 26.02 7.91
C TYR A 17 -4.84 27.47 7.65
N GLY A 18 -3.97 27.74 6.68
CA GLY A 18 -3.48 29.10 6.40
C GLY A 18 -2.58 29.66 7.50
N LEU A 19 -2.11 28.83 8.43
CA LEU A 19 -1.33 29.26 9.59
C LEU A 19 0.16 29.02 9.38
N ASN A 20 0.99 29.92 9.89
CA ASN A 20 2.44 29.76 9.90
C ASN A 20 2.87 29.06 11.19
N LEU A 21 3.62 27.97 11.07
CA LEU A 21 4.17 27.24 12.23
C LEU A 21 5.19 28.07 13.00
N ASP A 22 5.87 29.00 12.36
CA ASP A 22 6.92 29.81 13.00
C ASP A 22 6.34 30.90 13.92
N GLU A 23 5.03 31.17 13.85
CA GLU A 23 4.32 32.04 14.78
C GLU A 23 3.86 31.32 16.07
N THR A 24 4.14 30.01 16.16
CA THR A 24 3.78 29.20 17.32
C THR A 24 4.59 29.63 18.55
N GLY A 25 3.89 29.90 19.66
CA GLY A 25 4.49 30.41 20.91
C GLY A 25 4.42 31.92 21.06
N GLY A 26 4.19 32.66 19.97
CA GLY A 26 3.87 34.09 19.99
C GLY A 26 2.37 34.34 19.89
N SER A 27 1.85 34.34 18.66
CA SER A 27 0.42 34.59 18.38
C SER A 27 -0.46 33.36 18.60
N ILE A 28 0.09 32.16 18.37
CA ILE A 28 -0.65 30.89 18.43
C ILE A 28 -0.13 30.05 19.60
N ARG A 29 -1.05 29.61 20.47
CA ARG A 29 -0.72 28.70 21.57
C ARG A 29 -0.24 27.35 21.03
N VAL A 30 0.86 26.84 21.60
CA VAL A 30 1.46 25.54 21.24
C VAL A 30 0.44 24.40 21.26
N ARG A 31 -0.44 24.37 22.28
CA ARG A 31 -1.50 23.36 22.40
C ARG A 31 -2.46 23.38 21.21
N ARG A 32 -2.90 24.58 20.79
CA ARG A 32 -3.77 24.73 19.61
C ARG A 32 -3.08 24.19 18.36
N MET A 33 -1.78 24.48 18.19
CA MET A 33 -1.04 24.00 17.03
C MET A 33 -0.89 22.47 17.04
N ALA A 34 -0.72 21.87 18.21
CA ALA A 34 -0.73 20.42 18.36
C ALA A 34 -2.11 19.82 18.05
N ASP A 35 -3.20 20.46 18.49
CA ASP A 35 -4.57 20.02 18.18
C ASP A 35 -4.84 20.08 16.66
N LEU A 36 -4.37 21.13 15.98
CA LEU A 36 -4.47 21.25 14.52
C LEU A 36 -3.61 20.22 13.80
N ALA A 37 -2.39 19.98 14.29
CA ALA A 37 -1.49 18.96 13.78
C ALA A 37 -2.06 17.53 13.90
N ALA A 38 -2.84 17.27 14.95
CA ALA A 38 -3.49 15.98 15.16
C ALA A 38 -4.70 15.77 14.23
N ASN A 39 -5.39 16.85 13.85
CA ASN A 39 -6.58 16.80 13.01
C ASN A 39 -6.29 17.02 11.51
N LEU A 40 -5.05 16.81 11.04
CA LEU A 40 -4.77 16.91 9.60
C LEU A 40 -5.57 15.86 8.81
N PRO A 41 -6.10 16.24 7.64
CA PRO A 41 -6.80 15.30 6.78
C PRO A 41 -5.85 14.22 6.24
N ASP A 42 -6.42 13.08 5.86
CA ASP A 42 -5.68 11.91 5.35
C ASP A 42 -4.84 12.22 4.10
N CYS A 43 -5.21 13.27 3.36
CA CYS A 43 -4.49 13.73 2.17
C CYS A 43 -3.27 14.62 2.47
N ALA A 44 -2.92 14.82 3.74
CA ALA A 44 -1.72 15.57 4.15
C ALA A 44 -0.42 14.84 3.77
N LEU A 45 0.60 15.60 3.40
CA LEU A 45 1.88 15.06 2.95
C LEU A 45 2.69 14.45 4.10
N ILE A 46 2.49 14.95 5.33
CA ILE A 46 3.17 14.48 6.53
C ILE A 46 2.92 13.00 6.80
N TRP A 47 1.73 12.48 6.45
CA TRP A 47 1.41 11.07 6.66
C TRP A 47 2.30 10.14 5.85
N GLY A 48 2.61 10.50 4.60
CA GLY A 48 3.55 9.75 3.75
C GLY A 48 4.99 9.75 4.28
N LYS A 49 5.38 10.78 5.06
CA LYS A 49 6.70 10.84 5.72
C LYS A 49 6.76 9.97 6.98
N ILE A 50 5.65 9.80 7.69
CA ILE A 50 5.58 8.94 8.89
C ILE A 50 5.41 7.47 8.49
N ASN A 51 4.52 7.20 7.54
CA ASN A 51 4.22 5.88 7.05
C ASN A 51 4.14 5.90 5.52
N PRO A 52 5.07 5.23 4.81
CA PRO A 52 5.04 5.15 3.35
C PRO A 52 3.74 4.59 2.77
N GLN A 53 3.02 3.73 3.52
CA GLN A 53 1.71 3.20 3.09
C GLN A 53 0.62 4.27 3.05
N ALA A 54 0.70 5.25 3.96
CA ALA A 54 -0.26 6.33 4.10
C ALA A 54 -0.01 7.47 3.10
N GLN A 55 0.93 7.31 2.17
CA GLN A 55 1.21 8.30 1.14
C GLN A 55 0.08 8.45 0.12
N TRP A 56 -0.70 7.39 -0.09
CA TRP A 56 -1.88 7.41 -0.95
C TRP A 56 -3.15 7.49 -0.12
N ASP A 57 -3.88 8.58 -0.31
CA ASP A 57 -5.26 8.70 0.13
C ASP A 57 -6.15 7.64 -0.55
N ALA A 58 -7.31 7.35 0.07
CA ALA A 58 -8.32 6.43 -0.43
C ALA A 58 -8.71 6.75 -1.89
N THR A 59 -8.82 8.03 -2.22
CA THR A 59 -9.12 8.49 -3.59
C THR A 59 -8.05 8.03 -4.59
N ARG A 60 -6.76 8.17 -4.22
CA ARG A 60 -5.64 7.74 -5.07
C ARG A 60 -5.57 6.22 -5.21
N GLN A 61 -5.85 5.49 -4.13
CA GLN A 61 -5.94 4.03 -4.16
C GLN A 61 -7.06 3.55 -5.08
N LEU A 62 -8.23 4.19 -5.02
CA LEU A 62 -9.37 3.87 -5.87
C LEU A 62 -9.10 4.20 -7.34
N LEU A 63 -8.50 5.35 -7.64
CA LEU A 63 -8.11 5.71 -9.00
C LEU A 63 -7.08 4.73 -9.57
N ALA A 64 -6.11 4.29 -8.77
CA ALA A 64 -5.17 3.26 -9.19
C ALA A 64 -5.88 1.92 -9.47
N ASN A 65 -6.85 1.51 -8.63
CA ASN A 65 -7.66 0.31 -8.89
C ASN A 65 -8.42 0.41 -10.22
N ILE A 66 -9.02 1.56 -10.51
CA ILE A 66 -9.76 1.77 -11.76
C ILE A 66 -8.80 1.71 -12.94
N ALA A 67 -7.64 2.36 -12.85
CA ALA A 67 -6.61 2.32 -13.89
C ALA A 67 -6.10 0.88 -14.13
N ASP A 68 -5.82 0.13 -13.07
CA ASP A 68 -5.37 -1.27 -13.15
C ASP A 68 -6.44 -2.15 -13.81
N ASN A 69 -7.70 -2.02 -13.39
CA ASN A 69 -8.82 -2.80 -13.94
C ASN A 69 -9.10 -2.47 -15.41
N THR A 70 -9.07 -1.20 -15.79
CA THR A 70 -9.27 -0.78 -17.18
C THR A 70 -8.14 -1.25 -18.08
N ALA A 71 -6.89 -1.17 -17.62
CA ALA A 71 -5.73 -1.69 -18.33
C ALA A 71 -5.79 -3.22 -18.48
N PHE A 72 -6.26 -3.94 -17.46
CA PHE A 72 -6.47 -5.38 -17.52
C PHE A 72 -7.56 -5.76 -18.54
N LEU A 73 -8.70 -5.06 -18.53
CA LEU A 73 -9.78 -5.29 -19.50
C LEU A 73 -9.31 -5.04 -20.95
N ALA A 74 -8.49 -4.01 -21.16
CA ALA A 74 -7.87 -3.75 -22.45
C ALA A 74 -6.91 -4.89 -22.84
N PHE A 75 -6.09 -5.36 -21.90
CA PHE A 75 -5.16 -6.47 -22.10
C PHE A 75 -5.88 -7.77 -22.48
N CYS A 76 -7.00 -8.13 -21.82
CA CYS A 76 -7.78 -9.33 -22.11
C CYS A 76 -8.25 -9.42 -23.57
N LYS A 77 -8.42 -8.29 -24.26
CA LYS A 77 -8.82 -8.24 -25.68
C LYS A 77 -7.66 -8.42 -26.66
N THR A 78 -6.42 -8.47 -26.18
CA THR A 78 -5.22 -8.58 -27.02
C THR A 78 -4.88 -10.04 -27.38
N LYS A 79 -4.17 -10.23 -28.49
CA LYS A 79 -3.59 -11.53 -28.86
C LYS A 79 -2.58 -12.06 -27.84
N ASP A 80 -2.02 -11.18 -27.02
CA ASP A 80 -1.07 -11.55 -25.98
C ASP A 80 -1.76 -12.22 -24.80
N ALA A 81 -2.96 -11.76 -24.44
CA ALA A 81 -3.80 -12.46 -23.46
C ALA A 81 -4.26 -13.83 -23.98
N SER A 82 -4.63 -13.94 -25.27
CA SER A 82 -5.01 -15.24 -25.86
C SER A 82 -3.85 -16.24 -25.92
N LYS A 83 -2.59 -15.75 -25.89
CA LYS A 83 -1.38 -16.57 -25.81
C LYS A 83 -0.97 -16.89 -24.36
N GLY A 84 -1.78 -16.53 -23.37
CA GLY A 84 -1.52 -16.83 -21.96
C GLY A 84 -0.42 -15.98 -21.31
N LYS A 85 -0.05 -14.83 -21.91
CA LYS A 85 0.91 -13.92 -21.26
C LYS A 85 0.29 -13.33 -19.98
N LYS A 86 1.12 -13.12 -18.95
CA LYS A 86 0.70 -12.51 -17.69
C LYS A 86 0.60 -10.99 -17.83
N PHE A 87 -0.45 -10.39 -17.26
CA PHE A 87 -0.58 -8.94 -17.15
C PHE A 87 0.43 -8.41 -16.11
N SER A 88 1.21 -7.40 -16.49
CA SER A 88 2.30 -6.85 -15.66
C SER A 88 2.23 -5.33 -15.46
N ASN A 89 1.21 -4.66 -16.02
CA ASN A 89 1.15 -3.20 -16.08
C ASN A 89 0.42 -2.57 -14.88
N THR A 90 0.45 -3.23 -13.71
CA THR A 90 -0.18 -2.75 -12.48
C THR A 90 0.62 -1.59 -11.88
N ILE A 91 -0.06 -0.51 -11.49
CA ILE A 91 0.57 0.64 -10.85
C ILE A 91 1.17 0.23 -9.51
N LYS A 92 2.46 0.54 -9.29
CA LYS A 92 3.17 0.24 -8.04
C LYS A 92 2.63 1.11 -6.91
N ARG A 93 2.06 0.48 -5.88
CA ARG A 93 1.51 1.16 -4.71
C ARG A 93 2.60 1.46 -3.67
N PRO A 94 2.57 2.63 -3.02
CA PRO A 94 3.46 2.92 -1.91
C PRO A 94 3.32 1.87 -0.83
N GLY A 95 4.46 1.29 -0.44
CA GLY A 95 4.53 0.29 0.60
C GLY A 95 4.02 -1.12 0.24
N SER A 96 3.49 -1.34 -0.97
CA SER A 96 3.29 -2.69 -1.48
C SER A 96 4.65 -3.37 -1.65
N LYS A 97 5.03 -4.22 -0.68
CA LYS A 97 6.13 -5.16 -0.89
C LYS A 97 5.67 -6.13 -1.97
N SER A 98 6.43 -6.21 -3.06
CA SER A 98 6.31 -7.31 -4.02
C SER A 98 6.46 -8.60 -3.21
N ASN A 99 5.37 -9.29 -2.90
CA ASN A 99 5.43 -10.63 -2.35
C ASN A 99 5.93 -11.55 -3.46
N THR A 100 7.25 -11.58 -3.62
CA THR A 100 7.98 -12.56 -4.44
C THR A 100 8.06 -13.91 -3.72
N SER A 101 7.45 -14.05 -2.53
CA SER A 101 7.07 -15.36 -2.01
C SER A 101 5.80 -15.81 -2.73
N SER A 102 5.96 -16.23 -3.98
CA SER A 102 4.98 -17.11 -4.60
C SER A 102 4.88 -18.33 -3.71
N THR A 103 3.84 -18.42 -2.89
CA THR A 103 3.38 -19.72 -2.40
C THR A 103 3.11 -20.52 -3.66
N THR A 104 4.04 -21.40 -4.04
CA THR A 104 3.87 -22.31 -5.15
C THR A 104 2.74 -23.24 -4.77
N ILE A 105 1.50 -22.86 -5.12
CA ILE A 105 0.36 -23.76 -5.02
C ILE A 105 0.62 -24.81 -6.09
N LYS A 106 1.26 -25.92 -5.69
CA LYS A 106 1.37 -27.11 -6.53
C LYS A 106 -0.05 -27.62 -6.73
N THR A 107 -0.63 -27.30 -7.88
CA THR A 107 -1.94 -27.81 -8.26
C THR A 107 -1.69 -29.17 -8.90
N GLY A 108 -2.10 -30.24 -8.24
CA GLY A 108 -1.90 -31.62 -8.70
C GLY A 108 -3.09 -32.49 -8.29
N HIS A 109 -3.33 -33.56 -9.05
CA HIS A 109 -4.29 -34.59 -8.68
C HIS A 109 -3.55 -35.65 -7.87
N ALA A 110 -4.03 -35.97 -6.67
CA ALA A 110 -3.55 -37.12 -5.91
C ALA A 110 -4.65 -38.19 -5.94
N GLU A 111 -4.32 -39.40 -6.38
CA GLU A 111 -5.25 -40.54 -6.36
C GLU A 111 -5.08 -41.39 -5.08
N SER A 112 -4.00 -41.15 -4.33
CA SER A 112 -3.70 -41.78 -3.04
C SER A 112 -3.35 -40.73 -1.98
N SER A 113 -3.61 -41.06 -0.71
CA SER A 113 -3.25 -40.21 0.43
C SER A 113 -1.74 -39.98 0.53
N GLU A 114 -0.93 -40.98 0.16
CA GLU A 114 0.54 -40.89 0.17
C GLU A 114 1.06 -39.84 -0.84
N GLU A 115 0.47 -39.80 -2.03
CA GLU A 115 0.81 -38.82 -3.06
C GLU A 115 0.41 -37.40 -2.65
N LEU A 116 -0.68 -37.25 -1.90
CA LEU A 116 -1.13 -35.98 -1.35
C LEU A 116 -0.10 -35.43 -0.35
N TYR A 117 0.37 -36.26 0.58
CA TYR A 117 1.38 -35.85 1.58
C TYR A 117 2.71 -35.46 0.93
N ALA A 118 3.15 -36.20 -0.09
CA ALA A 118 4.33 -35.86 -0.88
C ALA A 118 4.15 -34.54 -1.66
N LEU A 119 2.96 -34.30 -2.23
CA LEU A 119 2.64 -33.06 -2.94
C LEU A 119 2.71 -31.84 -2.00
N LEU A 120 2.21 -31.99 -0.78
CA LEU A 120 2.22 -30.95 0.26
C LEU A 120 3.57 -30.81 0.98
N GLY A 121 4.51 -31.75 0.79
CA GLY A 121 5.83 -31.72 1.42
C GLY A 121 5.77 -31.93 2.94
N ILE A 122 4.87 -32.80 3.40
CA ILE A 122 4.74 -33.18 4.81
C ILE A 122 5.38 -34.56 4.97
N ASP A 123 6.52 -34.65 5.66
CA ASP A 123 7.19 -35.90 5.96
C ASP A 123 6.44 -36.65 7.06
N ARG A 124 5.84 -37.79 6.72
CA ARG A 124 5.19 -38.66 7.70
C ARG A 124 6.24 -39.57 8.31
N GLU A 125 6.84 -39.15 9.42
CA GLU A 125 7.52 -40.09 10.30
C GLU A 125 7.23 -39.86 11.78
N ARG A 126 6.90 -40.99 12.41
CA ARG A 126 6.77 -41.32 13.83
C ARG A 126 5.47 -40.95 14.53
N ASP A 127 4.54 -41.90 14.46
CA ASP A 127 3.76 -42.34 15.63
C ASP A 127 3.60 -43.88 15.53
N GLU A 128 4.65 -44.60 15.94
CA GLU A 128 4.55 -45.92 16.57
C GLU A 128 5.02 -45.79 18.02
#